data_AF-A0A934FAR2-F1
#
_entry.id   AF-A0A934FAR2-F1
#
_cell.length_a   1.000
_cell.length_b   1.000
_cell.length_c   1.000
_cell.angle_alpha   90.00
_cell.angle_beta   90.00
_cell.angle_gamma   90.00
#
_symmetry.space_group_name_H-M   'P 1'
#
loop_
_entity.id
_entity.type
_entity.pdbx_description
1 polymer ?
#
loop_
_entity_poly.entity_id
_entity_poly.type
_entity_poly.pdbx_seq_one_letter_code
_entity_poly.pdbx_strand_id
1 'polypeptide(L)'
;MNDPTINIQSLLKNLYHENAGEVKHALEEIGRVGKGNRGAMKALQEFLGKEQRMPLRILAAQTISRVKEISQPSPKEFKKPGIFQCPGAEKIKRIEIIDVTCPHCHEKGTASVAGFENEFACESCGEMIQRDLPESCIEKCPVGSECIGKERYQKYLKGRKKFITHP
;
A
#
# COMPACT_ATOMS: atom_id res chain seq x y z
N MET A 1 21.41 27.14 24.17
CA MET A 1 20.43 27.29 23.08
C MET A 1 19.60 26.02 23.07
N ASN A 2 18.32 26.13 23.44
CA ASN A 2 17.44 24.98 23.66
C ASN A 2 17.14 24.31 22.32
N ASP A 3 17.51 23.03 22.19
CA ASP A 3 16.98 22.15 21.15
C ASP A 3 15.48 21.97 21.43
N PRO A 4 14.57 22.50 20.58
CA PRO A 4 13.14 22.33 20.81
C PRO A 4 12.84 20.87 20.52
N THR A 5 12.80 20.06 21.59
CA THR A 5 12.33 18.67 21.58
C THR A 5 11.19 18.54 20.57
N ILE A 6 11.48 17.92 19.44
CA ILE A 6 10.52 17.82 18.35
C ILE A 6 9.32 17.03 18.89
N ASN A 7 8.22 17.75 19.13
CA ASN A 7 7.03 17.16 19.69
C ASN A 7 6.32 16.40 18.58
N ILE A 8 6.27 15.08 18.71
CA ILE A 8 5.66 14.20 17.71
C ILE A 8 4.20 14.60 17.42
N GLN A 9 3.45 15.11 18.40
CA GLN A 9 2.07 15.56 18.18
C GLN A 9 1.99 16.74 17.21
N SER A 10 2.99 17.65 17.23
CA SER A 10 3.07 18.75 16.27
C SER A 10 3.28 18.22 14.85
N LEU A 11 4.18 17.24 14.70
CA LEU A 11 4.42 16.58 13.42
C LEU A 11 3.17 15.87 12.88
N LEU A 12 2.40 15.20 13.74
CA LEU A 12 1.17 14.53 13.31
C LEU A 12 0.11 15.49 12.77
N LYS A 13 0.04 16.73 13.29
CA LYS A 13 -0.86 17.75 12.76
C LYS A 13 -0.43 18.21 11.36
N ASN A 14 0.87 18.33 11.12
CA ASN A 14 1.43 18.77 9.84
C ASN A 14 1.22 17.75 8.70
N LEU A 15 0.82 16.51 8.99
CA LEU A 15 0.43 15.53 7.97
C LEU A 15 -0.76 16.00 7.12
N TYR A 16 -1.63 16.88 7.65
CA TYR A 16 -2.84 17.34 6.96
C TYR A 16 -2.72 18.76 6.40
N HIS A 17 -1.48 19.24 6.21
CA HIS A 17 -1.23 20.57 5.69
C HIS A 17 -1.42 20.62 4.15
N GLU A 18 -1.92 21.74 3.65
CA GLU A 18 -2.12 21.94 2.20
C GLU A 18 -0.79 21.98 1.44
N ASN A 19 0.25 22.60 2.04
CA ASN A 19 1.59 22.64 1.48
C ASN A 19 2.28 21.26 1.53
N ALA A 20 2.61 20.71 0.36
CA ALA A 20 3.26 19.40 0.23
C ALA A 20 4.67 19.33 0.87
N GLY A 21 5.39 20.45 0.93
CA GLY A 21 6.71 20.54 1.57
C GLY A 21 6.62 20.35 3.09
N GLU A 22 5.61 20.93 3.73
CA GLU A 22 5.35 20.77 5.17
C GLU A 22 4.99 19.33 5.53
N VAL A 23 4.13 18.71 4.70
CA VAL A 23 3.76 17.29 4.86
C VAL A 23 4.98 16.39 4.68
N LYS A 24 5.81 16.67 3.66
CA LYS A 24 7.06 15.93 3.43
C LYS A 24 7.99 16.01 4.63
N HIS A 25 8.25 17.21 5.13
CA HIS A 25 9.10 17.42 6.30
C HIS A 25 8.55 16.70 7.54
N ALA A 26 7.23 16.76 7.75
CA ALA A 26 6.58 16.03 8.84
C ALA A 26 6.77 14.51 8.73
N LEU A 27 6.58 13.94 7.53
CA LEU A 27 6.77 12.51 7.29
C LEU A 27 8.21 12.05 7.53
N GLU A 28 9.21 12.86 7.17
CA GLU A 28 10.63 12.58 7.40
C GLU A 28 10.94 12.58 8.91
N GLU A 29 10.52 13.61 9.62
CA GLU A 29 10.75 13.73 11.07
C GLU A 29 10.01 12.66 11.86
N ILE A 30 8.76 12.33 11.50
CA ILE A 30 8.03 11.19 12.09
C ILE A 30 8.82 9.89 11.90
N GLY A 31 9.42 9.67 10.74
CA GLY A 31 10.26 8.51 10.49
C GLY A 31 11.51 8.45 11.37
N ARG A 32 12.04 9.62 11.75
CA ARG A 32 13.24 9.75 12.60
C ARG A 32 12.93 9.53 14.08
N VAL A 33 11.85 10.13 14.59
CA VAL A 33 11.54 10.14 16.04
C VAL A 33 10.42 9.20 16.46
N GLY A 34 9.64 8.67 15.51
CA GLY A 34 8.39 7.94 15.77
C GLY A 34 8.54 6.43 16.00
N LYS A 35 9.76 5.88 16.10
CA LYS A 35 9.95 4.42 16.26
C LYS A 35 9.20 3.90 17.50
N GLY A 36 8.36 2.90 17.31
CA GLY A 36 7.52 2.34 18.39
C GLY A 36 6.28 3.16 18.75
N ASN A 37 6.07 4.31 18.10
CA ASN A 37 4.95 5.18 18.45
C ASN A 37 3.66 4.71 17.76
N ARG A 38 2.77 4.09 18.55
CA ARG A 38 1.45 3.61 18.08
C ARG A 38 0.56 4.74 17.53
N GLY A 39 0.66 5.94 18.09
CA GLY A 39 -0.07 7.12 17.62
C GLY A 39 0.40 7.56 16.23
N ALA A 40 1.72 7.58 16.01
CA ALA A 40 2.29 7.89 14.71
C ALA A 40 1.92 6.83 13.67
N MET A 41 1.97 5.54 14.03
CA MET A 41 1.54 4.46 13.13
C MET A 41 0.09 4.63 12.68
N LYS A 42 -0.83 4.90 13.62
CA LYS A 42 -2.25 5.12 13.31
C LYS A 42 -2.45 6.35 12.42
N ALA A 43 -1.79 7.46 12.73
CA ALA A 43 -1.88 8.68 11.93
C ALA A 43 -1.37 8.50 10.49
N LEU A 44 -0.29 7.73 10.30
CA LEU A 44 0.23 7.42 8.95
C LEU A 44 -0.74 6.54 8.15
N GLN A 45 -1.41 5.58 8.80
CA GLN A 45 -2.44 4.77 8.15
C GLN A 45 -3.67 5.61 7.74
N GLU A 46 -4.11 6.52 8.61
CA GLU A 46 -5.19 7.46 8.30
C GLU A 46 -4.81 8.42 7.17
N PHE A 47 -3.57 8.93 7.20
CA PHE A 47 -3.01 9.77 6.14
C PHE A 47 -3.05 9.06 4.78
N LEU A 48 -2.61 7.79 4.70
CA LEU A 48 -2.63 7.00 3.46
C LEU A 48 -4.02 6.79 2.87
N GLY A 49 -5.07 6.80 3.70
CA GLY A 49 -6.46 6.66 3.24
C GLY A 49 -7.08 7.95 2.72
N LYS A 50 -6.48 9.12 3.01
CA LYS A 50 -7.03 10.44 2.65
C LYS A 50 -6.17 11.19 1.63
N GLU A 51 -4.86 11.05 1.71
CA GLU A 51 -3.93 11.76 0.83
C GLU A 51 -4.06 11.25 -0.61
N GLN A 52 -4.15 12.20 -1.55
CA GLN A 52 -4.25 11.90 -2.98
C GLN A 52 -2.90 12.08 -3.69
N ARG A 53 -2.04 12.98 -3.18
CA ARG A 53 -0.76 13.31 -3.81
C ARG A 53 0.21 12.14 -3.72
N MET A 54 0.53 11.57 -4.87
CA MET A 54 1.28 10.33 -4.96
C MET A 54 2.66 10.34 -4.26
N PRO A 55 3.52 11.35 -4.43
CA PRO A 55 4.82 11.38 -3.77
C PRO A 55 4.75 11.30 -2.25
N LEU A 56 3.72 11.90 -1.65
CA LEU A 56 3.55 11.93 -0.18
C LEU A 56 3.02 10.60 0.35
N ARG A 57 2.12 9.92 -0.39
CA ARG A 57 1.66 8.57 -0.03
C ARG A 57 2.81 7.57 0.04
N ILE A 58 3.72 7.62 -0.94
CA ILE A 58 4.89 6.74 -1.00
C ILE A 58 5.81 7.00 0.17
N LEU A 59 6.11 8.28 0.43
CA LEU A 59 6.92 8.67 1.58
C LEU A 59 6.28 8.19 2.89
N ALA A 60 4.96 8.31 3.04
CA ALA A 60 4.25 7.79 4.21
C ALA A 60 4.36 6.27 4.37
N ALA A 61 4.25 5.50 3.29
CA ALA A 61 4.44 4.05 3.33
C ALA A 61 5.89 3.66 3.73
N GLN A 62 6.88 4.41 3.25
CA GLN A 62 8.27 4.23 3.69
C GLN A 62 8.46 4.61 5.16
N THR A 63 7.84 5.71 5.60
CA THR A 63 7.86 6.16 7.01
C THR A 63 7.22 5.13 7.94
N ILE A 64 6.11 4.50 7.56
CA ILE A 64 5.49 3.39 8.31
C ILE A 64 6.51 2.28 8.59
N SER A 65 7.34 1.94 7.60
CA SER A 65 8.36 0.90 7.76
C SER A 65 9.43 1.28 8.80
N ARG A 66 9.72 2.57 8.97
CA ARG A 66 10.67 3.09 9.98
C ARG A 66 10.05 3.21 11.37
N VAL A 67 8.78 3.58 11.44
CA VAL A 67 8.01 3.78 12.69
C VAL A 67 7.62 2.45 13.33
N LYS A 68 7.38 1.41 12.52
CA LYS A 68 6.93 0.10 12.99
C LYS A 68 7.83 -0.44 14.10
N GLU A 69 7.26 -0.60 15.30
CA GLU A 69 7.88 -1.40 16.34
C GLU A 69 7.91 -2.85 15.87
N ILE A 70 9.08 -3.47 15.85
CA ILE A 70 9.17 -4.92 15.77
C ILE A 70 8.77 -5.46 17.15
N SER A 71 7.49 -5.35 17.52
CA SER A 71 6.93 -6.32 18.43
C SER A 71 6.76 -7.57 17.60
N GLN A 72 7.63 -8.56 17.80
CA GLN A 72 7.24 -9.91 17.43
C GLN A 72 6.08 -10.27 18.37
N PRO A 73 4.83 -10.44 17.90
CA PRO A 73 4.08 -11.54 18.48
C PRO A 73 4.95 -12.78 18.27
N SER A 74 5.01 -13.66 19.27
CA SER A 74 5.41 -15.05 19.06
C SER A 74 4.16 -15.84 18.65
N PRO A 75 3.72 -15.85 17.38
CA PRO A 75 2.96 -16.99 16.91
C PRO A 75 3.97 -18.12 16.80
N LYS A 76 3.67 -19.30 17.36
CA LYS A 76 4.37 -20.57 17.09
C LYS A 76 4.99 -20.50 15.70
N GLU A 77 6.33 -20.47 15.65
CA GLU A 77 7.08 -20.18 14.42
C GLU A 77 6.46 -20.95 13.26
N PHE A 78 5.73 -20.25 12.39
CA PHE A 78 5.47 -20.79 11.08
C PHE A 78 6.81 -20.70 10.35
N LYS A 79 7.67 -21.71 10.57
CA LYS A 79 8.90 -21.87 9.82
C LYS A 79 8.49 -22.05 8.37
N LYS A 80 8.52 -20.96 7.61
CA LYS A 80 8.33 -21.00 6.16
C LYS A 80 9.32 -22.04 5.63
N PRO A 81 8.87 -23.16 5.02
CA PRO A 81 9.80 -24.13 4.48
C PRO A 81 10.68 -23.41 3.47
N GLY A 82 12.01 -23.50 3.67
CA GLY A 82 13.04 -22.74 2.94
C GLY A 82 13.12 -23.01 1.43
N ILE A 83 12.15 -23.73 0.87
CA ILE A 83 12.08 -24.19 -0.52
C ILE A 83 10.98 -23.47 -1.32
N PHE A 84 10.04 -22.76 -0.67
CA PHE A 84 8.99 -22.01 -1.38
C PHE A 84 9.08 -20.50 -1.08
N GLN A 85 10.13 -19.85 -1.62
CA GLN A 85 9.95 -18.45 -2.00
C GLN A 85 9.06 -18.44 -3.23
N CYS A 86 7.76 -18.17 -3.05
CA CYS A 86 6.88 -17.86 -4.17
C CYS A 86 7.52 -16.71 -4.95
N PRO A 87 7.96 -16.92 -6.20
CA PRO A 87 8.61 -15.87 -6.99
C PRO A 87 7.68 -14.64 -7.17
N GLY A 88 6.37 -14.87 -7.16
CA GLY A 88 5.36 -13.81 -7.16
C GLY A 88 5.32 -12.97 -5.88
N ALA A 89 5.74 -13.51 -4.72
CA ALA A 89 5.69 -12.81 -3.44
C ALA A 89 6.78 -11.74 -3.26
N GLU A 90 7.81 -11.72 -4.11
CA GLU A 90 8.83 -10.67 -4.08
C GLU A 90 8.31 -9.34 -4.65
N LYS A 91 7.53 -9.39 -5.72
CA LYS A 91 6.95 -8.20 -6.37
C LYS A 91 5.73 -7.64 -5.61
N ILE A 92 4.99 -8.50 -4.90
CA ILE A 92 3.81 -8.11 -4.09
C ILE A 92 4.18 -7.10 -2.98
N LYS A 93 5.45 -7.05 -2.53
CA LYS A 93 5.88 -6.19 -1.42
C LYS A 93 6.23 -4.75 -1.82
N ARG A 94 6.24 -4.42 -3.12
CA ARG A 94 6.69 -3.11 -3.60
C ARG A 94 5.49 -2.29 -4.06
N ILE A 95 5.44 -1.06 -3.56
CA ILE A 95 4.55 -0.02 -4.08
C ILE A 95 5.22 0.51 -5.34
N GLU A 96 4.56 0.37 -6.48
CA GLU A 96 5.06 0.86 -7.77
C GLU A 96 4.25 2.09 -8.17
N ILE A 97 4.94 3.11 -8.71
CA ILE A 97 4.30 4.22 -9.40
C ILE A 97 4.15 3.80 -10.85
N ILE A 98 2.93 3.80 -11.35
CA ILE A 98 2.67 3.58 -12.77
C ILE A 98 1.96 4.79 -13.37
N ASP A 99 2.23 5.03 -14.64
CA ASP A 99 1.49 6.00 -15.44
C ASP A 99 0.10 5.43 -15.76
N VAL A 100 -0.93 6.25 -15.59
CA VAL A 100 -2.32 5.90 -15.85
C VAL A 100 -3.01 7.01 -16.62
N THR A 101 -3.93 6.64 -17.50
CA THR A 101 -4.86 7.60 -18.12
C THR A 101 -6.22 7.40 -17.47
N CYS A 102 -6.82 8.47 -16.95
CA CYS A 102 -8.12 8.39 -16.32
C CYS A 102 -9.22 8.15 -17.37
N PRO A 103 -10.08 7.12 -17.23
CA PRO A 103 -11.19 6.91 -18.15
C PRO A 103 -12.31 7.98 -18.02
N HIS A 104 -12.34 8.71 -16.90
CA HIS A 104 -13.33 9.76 -16.65
C HIS A 104 -12.90 11.12 -17.22
N CYS A 105 -11.71 11.62 -16.85
CA CYS A 105 -11.25 12.94 -17.28
C CYS A 105 -10.18 12.92 -18.40
N HIS A 106 -9.71 11.75 -18.83
CA HIS A 106 -8.71 11.56 -19.89
C HIS A 106 -7.32 12.19 -19.62
N GLU A 107 -7.12 12.78 -18.44
CA GLU A 107 -5.82 13.27 -17.97
C GLU A 107 -4.86 12.10 -17.71
N LYS A 108 -3.59 12.33 -18.03
CA LYS A 108 -2.49 11.43 -17.67
C LYS A 108 -2.01 11.78 -16.27
N GLY A 109 -1.92 10.78 -15.41
CA GLY A 109 -1.46 10.94 -14.04
C GLY A 109 -0.67 9.74 -13.56
N THR A 110 -0.39 9.71 -12.27
CA THR A 110 0.31 8.59 -11.64
C THR A 110 -0.55 7.93 -10.58
N ALA A 111 -0.34 6.65 -10.35
CA ALA A 111 -1.01 5.91 -9.27
C ALA A 111 0.01 5.04 -8.53
N SER A 112 -0.01 5.07 -7.19
CA SER A 112 0.63 4.02 -6.39
C SER A 112 -0.28 2.84 -6.44
N VAL A 113 0.26 1.73 -6.91
CA VAL A 113 -0.37 0.45 -6.70
C VAL A 113 0.63 -0.44 -6.01
N ALA A 114 0.31 -0.81 -4.78
CA ALA A 114 0.81 -2.07 -4.26
C ALA A 114 0.25 -3.16 -5.19
N GLY A 115 1.06 -4.10 -5.69
CA GLY A 115 0.73 -4.96 -6.84
C GLY A 115 -0.58 -5.79 -6.83
N PHE A 116 -1.46 -5.60 -5.86
CA PHE A 116 -2.81 -6.15 -5.72
C PHE A 116 -3.94 -5.09 -5.62
N GLU A 117 -3.63 -3.79 -5.54
CA GLU A 117 -4.61 -2.71 -5.50
C GLU A 117 -5.19 -2.48 -6.89
N ASN A 118 -6.51 -2.59 -7.01
CA ASN A 118 -7.22 -2.47 -8.29
C ASN A 118 -8.09 -1.22 -8.35
N GLU A 119 -8.03 -0.40 -7.30
CA GLU A 119 -8.78 0.83 -7.13
C GLU A 119 -7.82 1.93 -6.72
N PHE A 120 -7.92 3.07 -7.37
CA PHE A 120 -7.16 4.26 -7.01
C PHE A 120 -7.95 5.53 -7.41
N ALA A 121 -7.78 6.59 -6.64
CA ALA A 121 -8.37 7.90 -6.97
C ALA A 121 -7.53 8.58 -8.06
N CYS A 122 -8.19 9.17 -9.06
CA CYS A 122 -7.54 10.01 -10.05
C CYS A 122 -6.98 11.29 -9.40
N GLU A 123 -5.70 11.59 -9.58
CA GLU A 123 -5.10 12.83 -9.04
C GLU A 123 -5.70 14.10 -9.66
N SER A 124 -6.24 14.03 -10.88
CA SER A 124 -6.77 15.19 -11.60
C SER A 124 -8.25 15.47 -11.34
N CYS A 125 -9.09 14.43 -11.19
CA CYS A 125 -10.54 14.61 -11.03
C CYS A 125 -11.13 13.97 -9.77
N GLY A 126 -10.34 13.24 -8.98
CA GLY A 126 -10.78 12.60 -7.74
C GLY A 126 -11.65 11.35 -7.92
N GLU A 127 -12.03 10.99 -9.15
CA GLU A 127 -12.85 9.82 -9.43
C GLU A 127 -12.14 8.51 -9.05
N MET A 128 -12.90 7.54 -8.52
CA MET A 128 -12.37 6.21 -8.19
C MET A 128 -12.27 5.36 -9.45
N ILE A 129 -11.04 5.06 -9.87
CA ILE A 129 -10.78 4.26 -11.06
C ILE A 129 -10.56 2.81 -10.64
N GLN A 130 -11.37 1.91 -11.18
CA GLN A 130 -11.08 0.47 -11.18
C GLN A 130 -10.25 0.10 -12.40
N ARG A 131 -9.17 -0.66 -12.19
CA ARG A 131 -8.31 -1.18 -13.26
C ARG A 131 -8.55 -2.66 -13.49
N ASP A 132 -8.38 -3.08 -14.73
CA ASP A 132 -8.47 -4.48 -15.11
C ASP A 132 -7.39 -5.30 -14.39
N LEU A 133 -7.84 -6.30 -13.64
CA LEU A 133 -6.99 -7.25 -12.95
C LEU A 133 -6.40 -8.24 -13.96
N PRO A 134 -5.08 -8.25 -14.20
CA PRO A 134 -4.47 -9.27 -15.04
C PRO A 134 -4.65 -10.66 -14.40
N GLU A 135 -4.48 -11.70 -15.22
CA GLU A 135 -4.41 -13.09 -14.72
C GLU A 135 -3.43 -13.22 -13.54
N SER A 136 -3.88 -13.90 -12.49
CA SER A 136 -3.15 -14.07 -11.24
C SER A 136 -2.07 -15.14 -11.40
N CYS A 137 -1.13 -15.17 -10.46
CA CYS A 137 -0.07 -16.17 -10.46
C CYS A 137 -0.58 -17.62 -10.34
N ILE A 138 -1.73 -17.85 -9.69
CA ILE A 138 -2.34 -19.19 -9.59
C ILE A 138 -3.06 -19.62 -10.87
N GLU A 139 -3.46 -18.67 -11.73
CA GLU A 139 -4.03 -18.97 -13.04
C GLU A 139 -2.95 -19.25 -14.07
N LYS A 140 -1.83 -18.51 -14.02
CA LYS A 140 -0.68 -18.72 -14.90
C LYS A 140 0.14 -19.97 -14.56
N CYS A 141 -0.01 -20.50 -13.34
CA CYS A 141 0.77 -21.64 -12.88
C CYS A 141 0.20 -22.97 -13.41
N PRO A 142 0.97 -23.80 -14.13
CA PRO A 142 0.51 -25.08 -14.68
C PRO A 142 -0.04 -26.04 -13.61
N VAL A 143 0.47 -25.95 -12.38
CA VAL A 143 0.07 -26.78 -11.23
C VAL A 143 -0.72 -25.98 -10.19
N GLY A 144 -1.21 -24.79 -10.53
CA GLY A 144 -1.84 -23.87 -9.58
C GLY A 144 -3.05 -24.46 -8.86
N SER A 145 -3.89 -25.20 -9.58
CA SER A 145 -5.09 -25.85 -9.02
C SER A 145 -4.76 -27.01 -8.06
N GLU A 146 -3.68 -27.73 -8.32
CA GLU A 146 -3.18 -28.82 -7.46
C GLU A 146 -2.55 -28.24 -6.20
N CYS A 147 -1.71 -27.21 -6.35
CA CYS A 147 -0.98 -26.58 -5.26
C CYS A 147 -1.91 -25.99 -4.17
N ILE A 148 -3.01 -25.36 -4.55
CA ILE A 148 -3.95 -24.74 -3.59
C ILE A 148 -5.18 -25.60 -3.30
N GLY A 149 -5.34 -26.71 -4.02
CA GLY A 149 -6.51 -27.59 -3.96
C GLY A 149 -7.66 -27.14 -4.86
N LYS A 150 -8.30 -28.11 -5.54
CA LYS A 150 -9.36 -27.89 -6.52
C LYS A 150 -10.53 -27.06 -6.00
N GLU A 151 -10.96 -27.30 -4.76
CA GLU A 151 -12.09 -26.59 -4.16
C GLU A 151 -11.80 -25.09 -4.00
N ARG A 152 -10.61 -24.75 -3.47
CA ARG A 152 -10.18 -23.35 -3.31
C ARG A 152 -9.97 -22.67 -4.66
N TYR A 153 -9.40 -23.37 -5.64
CA TYR A 153 -9.23 -22.84 -7.00
C TYR A 153 -10.57 -22.53 -7.69
N GLN A 154 -11.57 -23.40 -7.55
CA GLN A 154 -12.90 -23.17 -8.10
C GLN A 154 -13.62 -22.00 -7.41
N LYS A 155 -13.48 -21.87 -6.08
CA LYS A 155 -14.01 -20.71 -5.34
C LYS A 155 -13.38 -19.40 -5.83
N TYR A 156 -12.06 -19.40 -6.06
CA TYR A 156 -11.34 -18.27 -6.63
C TYR A 156 -11.87 -17.89 -8.04
N LEU A 157 -11.97 -18.85 -8.97
CA LEU A 157 -12.46 -18.59 -10.33
C LEU A 157 -13.90 -18.05 -10.36
N LYS A 158 -14.77 -18.54 -9.47
CA LYS A 158 -16.13 -18.01 -9.30
C LYS A 158 -16.13 -16.56 -8.80
N GLY A 159 -15.23 -16.21 -7.89
CA GLY A 159 -15.02 -14.83 -7.44
C GLY A 159 -14.56 -13.93 -8.59
N ARG A 160 -13.55 -14.39 -9.34
CA ARG A 160 -13.00 -13.73 -10.54
C ARG A 160 -14.06 -13.34 -11.57
N LYS A 161 -14.97 -14.27 -11.91
CA LYS A 161 -16.03 -14.01 -12.90
C LYS A 161 -16.96 -12.85 -12.53
N LYS A 162 -17.25 -12.66 -11.24
CA LYS A 162 -18.13 -11.57 -10.77
C LYS A 162 -17.55 -10.18 -11.03
N PHE A 163 -16.22 -10.05 -11.01
CA PHE A 163 -15.52 -8.79 -11.28
C PHE A 163 -15.35 -8.51 -12.77
N ILE A 164 -15.35 -9.53 -13.64
CA ILE A 164 -15.23 -9.35 -15.10
C ILE A 164 -16.59 -9.00 -15.74
N THR A 165 -17.70 -9.39 -15.11
CA THR A 165 -19.06 -9.24 -15.68
C THR A 165 -19.83 -8.00 -15.21
N HIS A 166 -19.22 -7.11 -14.42
CA HIS A 166 -19.80 -5.81 -14.09
C HIS A 166 -18.76 -4.72 -14.43
N PRO A 167 -18.88 -4.08 -15.61
CA PRO A 167 -18.12 -2.88 -15.93
C PRO A 167 -18.53 -1.70 -15.05
#